data_AF-A0A5C8EQ34-F1
#
_entry.id   AF-A0A5C8EQ34-F1
#
_cell.length_a   1.000
_cell.length_b   1.000
_cell.length_c   1.000
_cell.angle_alpha   90.00
_cell.angle_beta   90.00
_cell.angle_gamma   90.00
#
_symmetry.space_group_name_H-M   'P 1'
#
loop_
_entity.id
_entity.type
_entity.pdbx_description
1 polymer ?
#
loop_
_entity_poly.entity_id
_entity_poly.type
_entity_poly.pdbx_seq_one_letter_code
_entity_poly.pdbx_strand_id
1 'polypeptide(L)'
;MNDNIKEIINQAVYNIIENSSNKNKIDELHSKHNVKIHFIPKKYRIFGGLLQSMNIQFGNFIEELMRVIISNEKKYKIIDEYSGKKSNNFKISKSNETRINSYITDCQTTLNTDYELEKSFKKLQKEILNNIKNNKDDISNSFNHDIDLLFEDKETNIIYYLEIKYNDDHDTGKFIDINRKFIKTFAYLSNEFKKIEIVPILFFFNNKKMKGNIYIPESSNIRRGKRFFDEFLSIKYDDVDNCLQNISESTYVIKMFDDLYKKVMSIK
;
A
#
# COMPACT_ATOMS: atom_id res chain seq x y z
N MET A 1 -4.63 -14.72 20.65
CA MET A 1 -4.46 -13.46 19.90
C MET A 1 -3.89 -12.43 20.86
N ASN A 2 -2.80 -11.74 20.50
CA ASN A 2 -2.20 -10.72 21.35
C ASN A 2 -3.21 -9.58 21.57
N ASP A 3 -3.64 -9.34 22.81
CA ASP A 3 -4.67 -8.34 23.14
C ASP A 3 -4.30 -6.94 22.61
N ASN A 4 -3.00 -6.65 22.52
CA ASN A 4 -2.46 -5.44 21.90
C ASN A 4 -2.95 -5.22 20.45
N ILE A 5 -2.99 -6.28 19.62
CA ILE A 5 -3.39 -6.14 18.21
C ILE A 5 -4.88 -5.87 18.07
N LYS A 6 -5.72 -6.44 18.95
CA LYS A 6 -7.15 -6.09 19.00
C LYS A 6 -7.34 -4.62 19.36
N GLU A 7 -6.61 -4.13 20.36
CA GLU A 7 -6.67 -2.73 20.77
C GLU A 7 -6.21 -1.79 19.64
N ILE A 8 -5.11 -2.12 18.95
CA ILE A 8 -4.63 -1.37 17.78
C ILE A 8 -5.70 -1.31 16.68
N ILE A 9 -6.30 -2.45 16.33
CA ILE A 9 -7.34 -2.53 15.29
C ILE A 9 -8.57 -1.69 15.71
N ASN A 10 -9.03 -1.83 16.96
CA ASN A 10 -10.16 -1.06 17.48
C ASN A 10 -9.91 0.45 17.45
N GLN A 11 -8.74 0.89 17.92
CA GLN A 11 -8.39 2.31 17.94
C GLN A 11 -8.29 2.88 16.53
N ALA A 12 -7.76 2.10 15.59
CA ALA A 12 -7.64 2.55 14.21
C ALA A 12 -9.02 2.70 13.53
N VAL A 13 -9.96 1.77 13.77
CA VAL A 13 -11.35 1.92 13.30
C VAL A 13 -11.98 3.19 13.85
N TYR A 14 -11.82 3.45 15.15
CA TYR A 14 -12.30 4.69 15.78
C TYR A 14 -11.73 5.93 15.07
N ASN A 15 -10.41 5.96 14.88
CA ASN A 15 -9.72 7.08 14.25
C ASN A 15 -10.18 7.32 12.81
N ILE A 16 -10.45 6.27 12.01
CA ILE A 16 -10.95 6.42 10.64
C ILE A 16 -12.33 7.09 10.65
N ILE A 17 -13.23 6.61 11.52
CA ILE A 17 -14.60 7.12 11.59
C ILE A 17 -14.58 8.58 12.06
N GLU A 18 -13.84 8.90 13.11
CA GLU A 18 -13.73 10.26 13.64
C GLU A 18 -13.12 11.21 12.60
N ASN A 19 -11.98 10.83 12.01
CA ASN A 19 -11.30 11.65 11.01
C ASN A 19 -12.13 11.84 9.75
N SER A 20 -12.97 10.89 9.37
CA SER A 20 -13.85 11.00 8.20
C SER A 20 -15.14 11.77 8.48
N SER A 21 -15.59 11.88 9.74
CA SER A 21 -16.90 12.46 10.10
C SER A 21 -16.84 13.76 10.91
N ASN A 22 -15.67 14.42 10.93
CA ASN A 22 -15.52 15.72 11.56
C ASN A 22 -16.38 16.79 10.86
N LYS A 23 -16.67 17.87 11.59
CA LYS A 23 -17.58 18.93 11.13
C LYS A 23 -17.11 19.57 9.82
N ASN A 24 -15.81 19.82 9.68
CA ASN A 24 -15.25 20.46 8.49
C ASN A 24 -15.50 19.64 7.23
N LYS A 25 -15.25 18.32 7.26
CA LYS A 25 -15.53 17.43 6.11
C LYS A 25 -17.01 17.38 5.75
N ILE A 26 -17.88 17.37 6.76
CA ILE A 26 -19.34 17.41 6.54
C ILE A 26 -19.73 18.73 5.86
N ASP A 27 -19.20 19.86 6.32
CA ASP A 27 -19.49 21.19 5.77
C ASP A 27 -18.95 21.36 4.34
N GLU A 28 -17.77 20.80 4.04
CA GLU A 28 -17.20 20.74 2.70
C GLU A 28 -18.08 19.94 1.73
N LEU A 29 -18.50 18.73 2.13
CA LEU A 29 -19.42 17.90 1.34
C LEU A 29 -20.77 18.59 1.17
N HIS A 30 -21.27 19.23 2.22
CA HIS A 30 -22.51 19.98 2.19
C HIS A 30 -22.46 21.10 1.14
N SER A 31 -21.39 21.88 1.14
CA SER A 31 -21.14 22.97 0.18
C SER A 31 -21.02 22.44 -1.25
N LYS A 32 -20.23 21.37 -1.44
CA LYS A 32 -20.04 20.71 -2.74
C LYS A 32 -21.34 20.17 -3.35
N HIS A 33 -22.26 19.67 -2.51
CA HIS A 33 -23.53 19.10 -2.98
C HIS A 33 -24.67 20.13 -3.08
N ASN A 34 -24.52 21.31 -2.47
CA ASN A 34 -25.54 22.37 -2.51
C ASN A 34 -25.75 22.94 -3.92
N VAL A 35 -24.69 22.97 -4.72
CA VAL A 35 -24.70 23.56 -6.08
C VAL A 35 -24.99 22.52 -7.18
N LYS A 36 -25.16 21.24 -6.82
CA LYS A 36 -25.31 20.13 -7.78
C LYS A 36 -26.76 19.72 -7.96
N ILE A 37 -27.29 19.93 -9.17
CA ILE A 37 -28.57 19.35 -9.62
C ILE A 37 -28.44 17.82 -9.68
N HIS A 38 -29.27 17.11 -8.92
CA HIS A 38 -29.21 15.65 -8.80
C HIS A 38 -30.52 15.09 -8.23
N PHE A 39 -30.88 13.85 -8.59
CA PHE A 39 -32.10 13.20 -8.08
C PHE A 39 -31.94 12.61 -6.67
N ILE A 40 -30.75 12.05 -6.35
CA ILE A 40 -30.44 11.58 -4.99
C ILE A 40 -30.46 12.75 -3.99
N PRO A 41 -31.20 12.67 -2.87
CA PRO A 41 -31.26 13.74 -1.88
C PRO A 41 -29.89 14.09 -1.30
N LYS A 42 -29.69 15.37 -0.98
CA LYS A 42 -28.40 15.93 -0.53
C LYS A 42 -27.79 15.17 0.65
N LYS A 43 -28.59 14.80 1.65
CA LYS A 43 -28.14 14.10 2.86
C LYS A 43 -27.53 12.73 2.56
N TYR A 44 -28.14 11.96 1.65
CA TYR A 44 -27.59 10.68 1.21
C TYR A 44 -26.30 10.85 0.40
N ARG A 45 -26.19 11.92 -0.41
CA ARG A 45 -24.95 12.22 -1.14
C ARG A 45 -23.80 12.59 -0.20
N ILE A 46 -24.07 13.37 0.85
CA ILE A 46 -23.10 13.67 1.91
C ILE A 46 -22.69 12.38 2.62
N PHE A 47 -23.66 11.58 3.09
CA PHE A 47 -23.38 10.32 3.77
C PHE A 47 -22.55 9.37 2.90
N GLY A 48 -22.92 9.19 1.63
CA GLY A 48 -22.15 8.40 0.67
C GLY A 48 -20.73 8.93 0.46
N GLY A 49 -20.54 10.26 0.45
CA GLY A 49 -19.21 10.86 0.38
C GLY A 49 -18.34 10.56 1.61
N LEU A 50 -18.93 10.53 2.81
CA LEU A 50 -18.23 10.14 4.04
C LEU A 50 -17.80 8.66 3.98
N LEU A 51 -18.70 7.76 3.58
CA LEU A 51 -18.38 6.34 3.42
C LEU A 51 -17.29 6.12 2.37
N GLN A 52 -17.33 6.85 1.25
CA GLN A 52 -16.28 6.81 0.24
C GLN A 52 -14.93 7.27 0.80
N SER A 53 -14.90 8.34 1.60
CA SER A 53 -13.68 8.79 2.30
C SER A 53 -13.12 7.69 3.20
N MET A 54 -13.97 7.01 3.97
CA MET A 54 -13.55 5.91 4.84
C MET A 54 -12.96 4.75 4.03
N ASN A 55 -13.57 4.37 2.91
CA ASN A 55 -13.04 3.31 2.03
C ASN A 55 -11.66 3.67 1.46
N ILE A 56 -11.42 4.94 1.10
CA ILE A 56 -10.10 5.39 0.66
C ILE A 56 -9.09 5.30 1.81
N GLN A 57 -9.48 5.73 3.01
CA GLN A 57 -8.63 5.68 4.20
C GLN A 57 -8.36 4.25 4.69
N PHE A 58 -9.16 3.27 4.28
CA PHE A 58 -8.93 1.87 4.63
C PHE A 58 -7.61 1.33 4.05
N GLY A 59 -7.15 1.83 2.89
CA GLY A 59 -5.82 1.51 2.38
C GLY A 59 -4.73 1.91 3.38
N ASN A 60 -4.79 3.17 3.86
CA ASN A 60 -3.86 3.69 4.87
C ASN A 60 -3.95 2.92 6.19
N PHE A 61 -5.14 2.43 6.55
CA PHE A 61 -5.31 1.58 7.73
C PHE A 61 -4.50 0.29 7.61
N ILE A 62 -4.54 -0.39 6.46
CA ILE A 62 -3.75 -1.60 6.25
C ILE A 62 -2.25 -1.28 6.31
N GLU A 63 -1.82 -0.15 5.75
CA GLU A 63 -0.42 0.30 5.85
C GLU A 63 0.03 0.46 7.30
N GLU A 64 -0.75 1.18 8.12
CA GLU A 64 -0.46 1.38 9.55
C GLU A 64 -0.54 0.07 10.34
N LEU A 65 -1.54 -0.79 10.07
CA LEU A 65 -1.66 -2.09 10.71
C LEU A 65 -0.40 -2.94 10.46
N MET A 66 0.07 -3.01 9.22
CA MET A 66 1.29 -3.74 8.87
C MET A 66 2.53 -3.14 9.53
N ARG A 67 2.64 -1.81 9.58
CA ARG A 67 3.73 -1.12 10.29
C ARG A 67 3.76 -1.52 11.76
N VAL A 68 2.61 -1.53 12.43
CA VAL A 68 2.51 -1.93 13.84
C VAL A 68 2.84 -3.41 14.04
N ILE A 69 2.32 -4.30 13.20
CA ILE A 69 2.62 -5.74 13.28
C ILE A 69 4.12 -5.97 13.12
N ILE A 70 4.77 -5.38 12.11
CA ILE A 70 6.22 -5.50 11.90
C ILE A 70 7.01 -4.89 13.05
N SER A 71 6.58 -3.76 13.64
CA SER A 71 7.26 -3.15 14.77
C SER A 71 7.28 -4.01 16.04
N ASN A 72 6.32 -4.94 16.17
CA ASN A 72 6.28 -5.90 17.27
C ASN A 72 7.20 -7.12 17.04
N GLU A 73 7.72 -7.33 15.83
CA GLU A 73 8.67 -8.38 15.52
C GLU A 73 10.08 -7.96 15.96
N LYS A 74 10.61 -8.60 17.02
CA LYS A 74 11.91 -8.24 17.60
C LYS A 74 13.07 -8.31 16.59
N LYS A 75 12.99 -9.20 15.59
CA LYS A 75 14.00 -9.36 14.53
C LYS A 75 14.07 -8.18 13.56
N TYR A 76 13.02 -7.37 13.47
CA TYR A 76 12.95 -6.27 12.51
C TYR A 76 13.17 -4.89 13.15
N LYS A 77 13.67 -3.97 12.35
CA LYS A 77 13.80 -2.54 12.65
C LYS A 77 13.13 -1.75 11.52
N ILE A 78 12.13 -0.93 11.85
CA ILE A 78 11.54 0.00 10.88
C ILE A 78 12.58 1.07 10.54
N ILE A 79 12.71 1.42 9.26
CA ILE A 79 13.54 2.54 8.81
C ILE A 79 12.65 3.80 8.74
N ASP A 80 12.40 4.41 9.90
CA ASP A 80 11.51 5.58 10.04
C ASP A 80 11.99 6.82 9.27
N GLU A 81 13.24 6.83 8.78
CA GLU A 81 13.72 7.89 7.90
C GLU A 81 12.88 8.01 6.63
N TYR A 82 12.37 6.89 6.10
CA TYR A 82 11.64 6.83 4.83
C TYR A 82 10.23 6.23 4.96
N SER A 83 10.07 5.25 5.85
CA SER A 83 8.83 4.47 6.00
C SER A 83 7.66 5.35 6.43
N GLY A 84 6.53 5.27 5.71
CA GLY A 84 5.32 6.05 5.99
C GLY A 84 5.46 7.56 5.75
N LYS A 85 6.62 8.04 5.29
CA LYS A 85 6.82 9.45 4.97
C LYS A 85 6.34 9.77 3.57
N LYS A 86 5.72 10.94 3.47
CA LYS A 86 5.30 11.52 2.19
C LYS A 86 6.44 12.34 1.59
N SER A 87 6.56 12.28 0.27
CA SER A 87 7.47 13.13 -0.51
C SER A 87 8.94 12.99 -0.13
N ASN A 88 9.41 11.76 0.10
CA ASN A 88 10.84 11.48 0.22
C ASN A 88 11.53 11.85 -1.09
N ASN A 89 12.70 12.48 -1.01
CA ASN A 89 13.44 12.89 -2.20
C ASN A 89 14.41 11.78 -2.63
N PHE A 90 14.09 11.12 -3.75
CA PHE A 90 14.95 10.10 -4.33
C PHE A 90 15.56 10.51 -5.66
N LYS A 91 16.63 9.81 -5.99
CA LYS A 91 17.42 10.03 -7.18
C LYS A 91 17.51 8.75 -8.01
N ILE A 92 17.36 8.90 -9.32
CA ILE A 92 17.53 7.81 -10.30
C ILE A 92 18.17 8.36 -11.58
N SER A 93 18.94 7.52 -12.27
CA SER A 93 19.44 7.84 -13.60
C SER A 93 18.35 7.80 -14.66
N LYS A 94 18.52 8.61 -15.71
CA LYS A 94 17.63 8.57 -16.89
C LYS A 94 17.67 7.20 -17.59
N SER A 95 18.82 6.51 -17.58
CA SER A 95 18.92 5.15 -18.13
C SER A 95 18.04 4.17 -17.37
N ASN A 96 18.08 4.16 -16.02
CA ASN A 96 17.23 3.28 -15.23
C ASN A 96 15.75 3.63 -15.41
N GLU A 97 15.39 4.91 -15.46
CA GLU A 97 14.01 5.29 -15.74
C GLU A 97 13.52 4.79 -17.11
N THR A 98 14.33 4.96 -18.16
CA THR A 98 14.02 4.47 -19.50
C THR A 98 13.88 2.94 -19.50
N ARG A 99 14.80 2.23 -18.84
CA ARG A 99 14.78 0.76 -18.75
C ARG A 99 13.54 0.23 -18.06
N ILE A 100 13.11 0.87 -16.97
CA ILE A 100 11.87 0.50 -16.27
C ILE A 100 10.66 0.73 -17.17
N ASN A 101 10.60 1.85 -17.89
CA ASN A 101 9.50 2.12 -18.81
C ASN A 101 9.45 1.11 -19.96
N SER A 102 10.60 0.78 -20.56
CA SER A 102 10.69 -0.26 -21.60
C SER A 102 10.23 -1.61 -21.09
N TYR A 103 10.67 -2.03 -19.90
CA TYR A 103 10.20 -3.28 -19.29
C TYR A 103 8.68 -3.33 -19.11
N ILE A 104 8.09 -2.24 -18.62
CA ILE A 104 6.62 -2.15 -18.47
C ILE A 104 5.94 -2.30 -19.83
N THR A 105 6.44 -1.62 -20.87
CA THR A 105 5.90 -1.74 -22.23
C THR A 105 6.04 -3.17 -22.77
N ASP A 106 7.20 -3.80 -22.60
CA ASP A 106 7.46 -5.16 -23.09
C ASP A 106 6.51 -6.19 -22.46
N CYS A 107 6.19 -6.03 -21.17
CA CYS A 107 5.22 -6.88 -20.47
C CYS A 107 3.80 -6.73 -21.04
N GLN A 108 3.45 -5.56 -21.58
CA GLN A 108 2.12 -5.30 -22.16
C GLN A 108 1.99 -5.87 -23.58
N THR A 109 3.09 -5.94 -24.32
CA THR A 109 3.10 -6.37 -25.73
C THR A 109 3.44 -7.83 -25.90
N THR A 110 3.96 -8.49 -24.86
CA THR A 110 4.44 -9.89 -24.93
C THR A 110 3.65 -10.77 -23.98
N LEU A 111 3.21 -11.93 -24.46
CA LEU A 111 2.67 -12.99 -23.60
C LEU A 111 3.84 -13.75 -22.98
N ASN A 112 4.15 -13.44 -21.72
CA ASN A 112 5.16 -14.16 -20.95
C ASN A 112 4.52 -15.24 -20.08
N THR A 113 5.11 -16.43 -20.07
CA THR A 113 4.88 -17.40 -18.99
C THR A 113 5.42 -16.87 -17.65
N ASP A 114 4.94 -17.42 -16.53
CA ASP A 114 5.43 -17.03 -15.19
C ASP A 114 6.96 -17.17 -15.07
N TYR A 115 7.54 -18.21 -15.69
CA TYR A 115 8.99 -18.42 -15.73
C TYR A 115 9.73 -17.34 -16.53
N GLU A 116 9.21 -16.96 -17.69
CA GLU A 116 9.80 -15.90 -18.53
C GLU A 116 9.69 -14.53 -17.84
N LEU A 117 8.57 -14.28 -17.16
CA LEU A 117 8.39 -13.08 -16.34
C LEU A 117 9.42 -13.02 -15.22
N GLU A 118 9.62 -14.13 -14.48
CA GLU A 118 10.61 -14.20 -13.39
C GLU A 118 12.03 -13.96 -13.90
N LYS A 119 12.41 -14.57 -15.03
CA LYS A 119 13.71 -14.36 -15.66
C LYS A 119 13.91 -12.91 -16.10
N SER A 120 12.91 -12.32 -16.73
CA SER A 120 12.95 -10.94 -17.24
C SER A 120 13.01 -9.93 -16.10
N PHE A 121 12.24 -10.14 -15.03
CA PHE A 121 12.26 -9.29 -13.85
C PHE A 121 13.62 -9.33 -13.13
N LYS A 122 14.19 -10.52 -12.91
CA LYS A 122 15.54 -10.66 -12.32
C LYS A 122 16.62 -9.98 -13.17
N LYS A 123 16.50 -10.08 -14.50
CA LYS A 123 17.39 -9.38 -15.44
C LYS A 123 17.28 -7.86 -15.27
N LEU A 124 16.06 -7.32 -15.21
CA LEU A 124 15.82 -5.89 -14.96
C LEU A 124 16.47 -5.43 -13.65
N GLN A 125 16.25 -6.15 -12.55
CA GLN A 125 16.84 -5.80 -11.25
C GLN A 125 18.37 -5.77 -11.32
N LYS A 126 18.99 -6.78 -11.93
CA LYS A 126 20.44 -6.85 -12.11
C LYS A 126 20.96 -5.67 -12.94
N GLU A 127 20.27 -5.29 -14.01
CA GLU A 127 20.65 -4.16 -14.85
C GLU A 127 20.55 -2.82 -14.12
N ILE A 128 19.49 -2.62 -13.32
CA ILE A 128 19.33 -1.44 -12.44
C ILE A 128 20.51 -1.33 -11.48
N LEU A 129 20.81 -2.41 -10.76
CA LEU A 129 21.91 -2.46 -9.79
C LEU A 129 23.27 -2.24 -10.45
N ASN A 130 23.50 -2.82 -11.63
CA ASN A 130 24.72 -2.61 -12.39
C ASN A 130 24.89 -1.16 -12.84
N ASN A 131 23.81 -0.49 -13.24
CA ASN A 131 23.85 0.93 -13.59
C ASN A 131 24.19 1.80 -12.38
N ILE A 132 23.58 1.53 -11.22
CA ILE A 132 23.85 2.21 -9.94
C ILE A 132 25.32 2.03 -9.53
N LYS A 133 25.85 0.80 -9.59
CA LYS A 133 27.24 0.50 -9.19
C LYS A 133 28.28 1.18 -10.07
N ASN A 134 28.00 1.30 -11.37
CA ASN A 134 28.96 1.84 -12.32
C ASN A 134 28.89 3.38 -12.46
N ASN A 135 28.00 4.07 -11.71
CA ASN A 135 27.78 5.53 -11.77
C ASN A 135 27.75 6.07 -13.21
N LYS A 136 27.15 5.32 -14.14
CA LYS A 136 27.33 5.55 -15.59
C LYS A 136 26.59 6.78 -16.12
N ASP A 137 25.69 7.36 -15.34
CA ASP A 137 24.82 8.44 -15.79
C ASP A 137 24.79 9.59 -14.77
N ASP A 138 24.66 10.81 -15.28
CA ASP A 138 24.31 11.98 -14.47
C ASP A 138 22.99 11.73 -13.74
N ILE A 139 23.07 11.73 -12.41
CA ILE A 139 21.89 11.71 -11.54
C ILE A 139 21.27 13.11 -11.58
N SER A 140 20.52 13.40 -12.64
CA SER A 140 19.96 14.73 -12.87
C SER A 140 18.59 14.94 -12.24
N ASN A 141 17.87 13.86 -11.94
CA ASN A 141 16.45 13.93 -11.58
C ASN A 141 16.21 13.55 -10.12
N SER A 142 15.55 14.47 -9.41
CA SER A 142 15.04 14.31 -8.06
C SER A 142 13.53 14.09 -8.14
N PHE A 143 13.03 13.09 -7.43
CA PHE A 143 11.61 12.73 -7.43
C PHE A 143 11.10 12.60 -6.01
N ASN A 144 9.93 13.18 -5.77
CA ASN A 144 9.20 12.98 -4.53
C ASN A 144 8.48 11.63 -4.59
N HIS A 145 8.68 10.81 -3.56
CA HIS A 145 8.09 9.49 -3.49
C HIS A 145 7.63 9.12 -2.09
N ASP A 146 6.50 8.43 -2.02
CA ASP A 146 5.94 7.89 -0.79
C ASP A 146 6.34 6.42 -0.69
N ILE A 147 6.78 5.99 0.49
CA ILE A 147 7.12 4.59 0.78
C ILE A 147 6.17 4.11 1.87
N ASP A 148 5.38 3.09 1.54
CA ASP A 148 4.39 2.55 2.47
C ASP A 148 5.09 1.96 3.70
N LEU A 149 5.99 0.98 3.51
CA LEU A 149 6.72 0.36 4.61
C LEU A 149 8.14 -0.09 4.22
N LEU A 150 9.13 0.24 5.07
CA LEU A 150 10.52 -0.15 4.92
C LEU A 150 11.07 -0.65 6.26
N PHE A 151 11.60 -1.87 6.27
CA PHE A 151 12.20 -2.45 7.48
C PHE A 151 13.42 -3.32 7.17
N GLU A 152 14.31 -3.40 8.15
CA GLU A 152 15.56 -4.14 8.09
C GLU A 152 15.49 -5.35 9.03
N ASP A 153 15.98 -6.49 8.55
CA ASP A 153 16.28 -7.64 9.38
C ASP A 153 17.63 -7.44 10.09
N LYS A 154 17.60 -7.41 11.42
CA LYS A 154 18.76 -7.06 12.25
C LYS A 154 19.89 -8.10 12.20
N GLU A 155 19.59 -9.34 11.79
CA GLU A 155 20.58 -10.41 11.73
C GLU A 155 21.27 -10.45 10.37
N THR A 156 20.49 -10.28 9.30
CA THR A 156 20.98 -10.39 7.92
C THR A 156 21.36 -9.05 7.29
N ASN A 157 20.91 -7.93 7.86
CA ASN A 157 20.96 -6.58 7.28
C ASN A 157 20.23 -6.45 5.93
N ILE A 158 19.31 -7.37 5.61
CA ILE A 158 18.47 -7.26 4.42
C ILE A 158 17.37 -6.23 4.68
N ILE A 159 17.18 -5.30 3.74
CA ILE A 159 16.09 -4.34 3.76
C ILE A 159 14.93 -4.88 2.93
N TYR A 160 13.74 -4.94 3.53
CA TYR A 160 12.50 -5.28 2.86
C TYR A 160 11.68 -4.02 2.60
N TYR A 161 11.38 -3.77 1.33
CA TYR A 161 10.46 -2.71 0.90
C TYR A 161 9.10 -3.34 0.59
N LEU A 162 8.06 -2.84 1.24
CA LEU A 162 6.69 -3.23 0.96
C LEU A 162 5.94 -2.09 0.26
N GLU A 163 5.38 -2.40 -0.91
CA GLU A 163 4.24 -1.65 -1.46
C GLU A 163 2.97 -2.39 -1.05
N ILE A 164 2.14 -1.75 -0.22
CA ILE A 164 1.02 -2.39 0.45
C ILE A 164 -0.26 -2.09 -0.33
N LYS A 165 -1.04 -3.13 -0.61
CA LYS A 165 -2.36 -3.03 -1.23
C LYS A 165 -3.31 -3.97 -0.51
N TYR A 166 -4.58 -3.58 -0.41
CA TYR A 166 -5.60 -4.43 0.21
C TYR A 166 -5.91 -5.67 -0.66
N ASN A 167 -6.09 -5.45 -1.97
CA ASN A 167 -6.43 -6.43 -2.98
C ASN A 167 -5.85 -6.05 -4.35
N ASP A 168 -5.95 -6.95 -5.33
CA ASP A 168 -5.41 -6.77 -6.69
C ASP A 168 -6.48 -6.43 -7.74
N ASP A 169 -7.48 -5.63 -7.36
CA ASP A 169 -8.67 -5.35 -8.19
C ASP A 169 -8.60 -4.05 -9.01
N HIS A 170 -7.48 -3.33 -8.96
CA HIS A 170 -7.32 -2.01 -9.57
C HIS A 170 -7.66 -1.95 -11.08
N ASP A 171 -8.29 -0.86 -11.52
CA ASP A 171 -8.50 -0.56 -12.94
C ASP A 171 -7.20 -0.62 -13.74
N THR A 172 -7.26 -1.00 -15.02
CA THR A 172 -6.09 -1.34 -15.85
C THR A 172 -5.00 -0.26 -15.87
N GLY A 173 -5.37 1.03 -15.92
CA GLY A 173 -4.41 2.14 -15.85
C GLY A 173 -3.67 2.20 -14.51
N LYS A 174 -4.41 2.12 -13.40
CA LYS A 174 -3.84 2.09 -12.05
C LYS A 174 -2.97 0.86 -11.83
N PHE A 175 -3.33 -0.27 -12.45
CA PHE A 175 -2.55 -1.50 -12.36
C PHE A 175 -1.15 -1.34 -12.96
N ILE A 176 -1.02 -0.71 -14.14
CA ILE A 176 0.28 -0.41 -14.75
C ILE A 176 1.09 0.52 -13.85
N ASP A 177 0.47 1.59 -13.37
CA ASP A 177 1.15 2.63 -12.60
C ASP A 177 1.67 2.12 -11.25
N ILE A 178 0.93 1.23 -10.57
CA ILE A 178 1.38 0.60 -9.32
C ILE A 178 2.62 -0.27 -9.57
N ASN A 179 2.62 -1.09 -10.63
CA ASN A 179 3.77 -1.93 -10.94
C ASN A 179 4.99 -1.09 -11.37
N ARG A 180 4.78 -0.02 -12.14
CA ARG A 180 5.85 0.93 -12.47
C ARG A 180 6.40 1.63 -11.23
N LYS A 181 5.51 2.09 -10.34
CA LYS A 181 5.86 2.70 -9.04
C LYS A 181 6.74 1.75 -8.24
N PHE A 182 6.28 0.52 -8.02
CA PHE A 182 6.98 -0.51 -7.27
C PHE A 182 8.44 -0.73 -7.75
N ILE A 183 8.63 -0.84 -9.07
CA ILE A 183 9.98 -1.04 -9.65
C ILE A 183 10.84 0.22 -9.50
N LYS A 184 10.26 1.41 -9.71
CA LYS A 184 10.97 2.68 -9.50
C LYS A 184 11.42 2.82 -8.05
N THR A 185 10.58 2.49 -7.08
CA THR A 185 10.93 2.53 -5.66
C THR A 185 12.08 1.59 -5.33
N PHE A 186 12.09 0.37 -5.87
CA PHE A 186 13.24 -0.52 -5.74
C PHE A 186 14.54 0.12 -6.26
N ALA A 187 14.49 0.78 -7.42
CA ALA A 187 15.65 1.47 -7.98
C ALA A 187 16.09 2.67 -7.13
N TYR A 188 15.14 3.45 -6.60
CA TYR A 188 15.40 4.57 -5.69
C TYR A 188 16.13 4.11 -4.44
N LEU A 189 15.56 3.12 -3.75
CA LEU A 189 16.12 2.60 -2.52
C LEU A 189 17.48 1.93 -2.78
N SER A 190 17.63 1.20 -3.88
CA SER A 190 18.91 0.58 -4.24
C SER A 190 19.99 1.64 -4.49
N ASN A 191 19.62 2.81 -5.02
CA ASN A 191 20.56 3.92 -5.20
C ASN A 191 20.89 4.63 -3.89
N GLU A 192 19.93 4.71 -2.97
CA GLU A 192 20.11 5.30 -1.64
C GLU A 192 21.01 4.43 -0.75
N PHE A 193 20.70 3.13 -0.65
CA PHE A 193 21.38 2.20 0.27
C PHE A 193 22.56 1.42 -0.36
N LYS A 194 22.71 1.44 -1.70
CA LYS A 194 23.82 0.92 -2.55
C LYS A 194 24.38 -0.47 -2.26
N LYS A 195 24.97 -0.65 -1.08
CA LYS A 195 25.66 -1.86 -0.62
C LYS A 195 24.74 -2.81 0.14
N ILE A 196 23.56 -2.35 0.54
CA ILE A 196 22.59 -3.15 1.27
C ILE A 196 21.67 -3.85 0.27
N GLU A 197 21.42 -5.14 0.51
CA GLU A 197 20.46 -5.90 -0.28
C GLU A 197 19.04 -5.42 0.01
N ILE A 198 18.29 -5.15 -1.06
CA ILE A 198 16.90 -4.72 -0.97
C ILE A 198 16.01 -5.76 -1.64
N VAL A 199 15.05 -6.27 -0.89
CA VAL A 199 14.03 -7.20 -1.36
C VAL A 199 12.72 -6.44 -1.49
N PRO A 200 12.29 -6.09 -2.72
CA PRO A 200 11.02 -5.43 -2.92
C PRO A 200 9.87 -6.46 -2.94
N ILE A 201 8.81 -6.18 -2.19
CA ILE A 201 7.63 -7.03 -2.03
C ILE A 201 6.38 -6.20 -2.36
N LEU A 202 5.65 -6.62 -3.39
CA LEU A 202 4.30 -6.13 -3.64
C LEU A 202 3.37 -6.97 -2.76
N PHE A 203 2.92 -6.37 -1.67
CA PHE A 203 2.12 -7.05 -0.66
C PHE A 203 0.62 -6.82 -0.92
N PHE A 204 -0.13 -7.90 -1.05
CA PHE A 204 -1.59 -7.87 -1.00
C PHE A 204 -2.05 -8.43 0.33
N PHE A 205 -2.87 -7.68 1.07
CA PHE A 205 -3.38 -8.14 2.36
C PHE A 205 -4.24 -9.38 2.22
N ASN A 206 -5.07 -9.47 1.18
CA ASN A 206 -5.92 -10.64 0.95
C ASN A 206 -5.18 -11.82 0.30
N ASN A 207 -5.69 -13.03 0.49
CA ASN A 207 -5.17 -14.24 -0.15
C ASN A 207 -5.61 -14.39 -1.62
N LYS A 208 -6.76 -13.82 -1.97
CA LYS A 208 -7.39 -14.02 -3.28
C LYS A 208 -6.57 -13.34 -4.38
N LYS A 209 -6.27 -14.08 -5.44
CA LYS A 209 -5.78 -13.54 -6.70
C LYS A 209 -6.99 -13.21 -7.59
N MET A 210 -7.23 -11.93 -7.83
CA MET A 210 -8.31 -11.49 -8.73
C MET A 210 -7.79 -11.28 -10.15
N LYS A 211 -6.62 -10.63 -10.30
CA LYS A 211 -5.99 -10.40 -11.61
C LYS A 211 -4.60 -11.05 -11.64
N GLY A 212 -4.25 -11.60 -12.80
CA GLY A 212 -2.87 -12.02 -13.06
C GLY A 212 -1.95 -10.80 -13.12
N ASN A 213 -0.78 -10.86 -12.49
CA ASN A 213 0.25 -9.84 -12.65
C ASN A 213 1.22 -10.26 -13.74
N ILE A 214 1.30 -9.45 -14.80
CA ILE A 214 2.19 -9.66 -15.94
C ILE A 214 3.50 -8.85 -15.85
N TYR A 215 3.67 -8.06 -14.80
CA TYR A 215 4.82 -7.17 -14.59
C TYR A 215 5.74 -7.67 -13.48
N ILE A 216 5.17 -8.24 -12.41
CA ILE A 216 5.91 -8.67 -11.22
C ILE A 216 5.67 -10.16 -10.99
N PRO A 217 6.71 -10.98 -10.81
CA PRO A 217 6.54 -12.42 -10.64
C PRO A 217 5.86 -12.76 -9.31
N GLU A 218 4.81 -13.59 -9.39
CA GLU A 218 4.01 -14.00 -8.24
C GLU A 218 4.81 -14.82 -7.22
N SER A 219 5.68 -15.71 -7.72
CA SER A 219 6.50 -16.61 -6.91
C SER A 219 7.53 -15.85 -6.07
N SER A 220 8.18 -14.82 -6.62
CA SER A 220 9.35 -14.18 -6.00
C SER A 220 9.04 -12.86 -5.31
N ASN A 221 8.19 -12.01 -5.89
CA ASN A 221 8.06 -10.61 -5.45
C ASN A 221 6.65 -10.20 -5.02
N ILE A 222 5.65 -11.05 -5.22
CA ILE A 222 4.31 -10.84 -4.66
C ILE A 222 4.15 -11.72 -3.42
N ARG A 223 3.62 -11.14 -2.34
CA ARG A 223 3.23 -11.88 -1.14
C ARG A 223 1.80 -11.52 -0.78
N ARG A 224 0.98 -12.55 -0.62
CA ARG A 224 -0.46 -12.42 -0.36
C ARG A 224 -0.77 -12.94 1.03
N GLY A 225 -1.47 -12.15 1.83
CA GLY A 225 -1.98 -12.48 3.16
C GLY A 225 -1.13 -13.50 3.90
N LYS A 226 -1.64 -14.73 3.99
CA LYS A 226 -1.03 -15.86 4.69
C LYS A 226 0.44 -16.09 4.33
N ARG A 227 0.81 -16.02 3.05
CA ARG A 227 2.19 -16.26 2.62
C ARG A 227 3.16 -15.23 3.23
N PHE A 228 2.77 -13.95 3.27
CA PHE A 228 3.60 -12.93 3.91
C PHE A 228 3.72 -13.19 5.41
N PHE A 229 2.60 -13.50 6.07
CA PHE A 229 2.57 -13.75 7.51
C PHE A 229 3.43 -14.96 7.88
N ASP A 230 3.31 -16.07 7.15
CA ASP A 230 4.08 -17.29 7.42
C ASP A 230 5.59 -17.07 7.19
N GLU A 231 5.99 -16.25 6.21
CA GLU A 231 7.40 -15.98 5.91
C GLU A 231 8.03 -14.94 6.87
N PHE A 232 7.27 -13.90 7.26
CA PHE A 232 7.83 -12.73 7.93
C PHE A 232 7.41 -12.60 9.40
N LEU A 233 6.25 -13.11 9.80
CA LEU A 233 5.61 -12.75 11.06
C LEU A 233 5.44 -13.94 12.01
N SER A 234 5.43 -13.64 13.30
CA SER A 234 5.08 -14.61 14.35
C SER A 234 3.57 -14.75 14.53
N ILE A 235 2.81 -13.69 14.24
CA ILE A 235 1.34 -13.73 14.23
C ILE A 235 0.82 -14.43 12.98
N LYS A 236 -0.27 -15.18 13.14
CA LYS A 236 -0.95 -15.86 12.04
C LYS A 236 -1.89 -14.91 11.31
N TYR A 237 -1.93 -15.00 9.99
CA TYR A 237 -2.87 -14.26 9.15
C TYR A 237 -4.32 -14.47 9.60
N ASP A 238 -4.70 -15.72 9.86
CA ASP A 238 -6.08 -16.08 10.24
C ASP A 238 -6.52 -15.39 11.55
N ASP A 239 -5.62 -15.09 12.49
CA ASP A 239 -5.97 -14.36 13.71
C ASP A 239 -6.36 -12.91 13.41
N VAL A 240 -5.62 -12.25 12.50
CA VAL A 240 -5.89 -10.88 12.08
C VAL A 240 -7.14 -10.81 11.21
N ASP A 241 -7.26 -11.74 10.26
CA ASP A 241 -8.41 -11.84 9.36
C ASP A 241 -9.71 -12.04 10.15
N ASN A 242 -9.71 -12.99 11.10
CA ASN A 242 -10.86 -13.21 11.99
C ASN A 242 -11.19 -11.97 12.83
N CYS A 243 -10.19 -11.21 13.30
CA CYS A 243 -10.46 -9.98 14.04
C CYS A 243 -11.14 -8.92 13.15
N LEU A 244 -10.64 -8.72 11.93
CA LEU A 244 -11.18 -7.75 10.99
C LEU A 244 -12.58 -8.12 10.48
N GLN A 245 -12.88 -9.41 10.34
CA GLN A 245 -14.23 -9.86 9.99
C GLN A 245 -15.23 -9.62 11.13
N ASN A 246 -14.82 -9.80 12.38
CA ASN A 246 -15.71 -9.66 13.52
C ASN A 246 -15.88 -8.21 13.99
N ILE A 247 -14.89 -7.33 13.75
CA ILE A 247 -14.98 -5.94 14.21
C ILE A 247 -16.06 -5.15 13.47
N SER A 248 -16.25 -5.40 12.16
CA SER A 248 -17.29 -4.74 11.37
C SER A 248 -18.69 -5.04 11.90
N GLU A 249 -18.88 -6.24 12.44
CA GLU A 249 -20.15 -6.72 12.99
C GLU A 249 -20.30 -6.44 14.49
N SER A 250 -19.33 -5.77 15.11
CA SER A 250 -19.42 -5.43 16.52
C SER A 250 -20.52 -4.40 16.77
N THR A 251 -21.29 -4.60 17.85
CA THR A 251 -22.37 -3.68 18.23
C THR A 251 -21.89 -2.24 18.42
N TYR A 252 -20.64 -2.08 18.87
CA TYR A 252 -19.99 -0.79 19.02
C TYR A 252 -19.78 -0.08 17.68
N VAL A 253 -19.18 -0.76 16.69
CA VAL A 253 -18.93 -0.18 15.36
C VAL A 253 -20.24 0.11 14.65
N ILE A 254 -21.21 -0.80 14.67
CA ILE A 254 -22.54 -0.58 14.10
C ILE A 254 -23.18 0.69 14.68
N LYS A 255 -23.14 0.86 16.01
CA LYS A 255 -23.67 2.06 16.66
C LYS A 255 -22.98 3.34 16.18
N MET A 256 -21.67 3.32 15.96
CA MET A 256 -20.95 4.49 15.43
C MET A 256 -21.45 4.90 14.05
N PHE A 257 -21.69 3.93 13.16
CA PHE A 257 -22.24 4.20 11.83
C PHE A 257 -23.69 4.68 11.88
N ASP A 258 -24.51 4.12 12.77
CA ASP A 258 -25.89 4.56 13.01
C ASP A 258 -25.96 6.00 13.53
N ASP A 259 -25.10 6.35 14.48
CA ASP A 259 -25.04 7.69 15.05
C ASP A 259 -24.53 8.70 14.01
N LEU A 260 -23.57 8.31 13.17
CA LEU A 260 -23.15 9.11 12.02
C LEU A 260 -24.28 9.34 11.02
N TYR A 261 -25.03 8.30 10.69
CA TYR A 261 -26.20 8.40 9.80
C TYR A 261 -27.22 9.39 10.37
N LYS A 262 -27.62 9.23 11.64
CA LYS A 262 -28.55 10.15 12.32
C LYS A 262 -28.04 11.59 12.31
N LYS A 263 -26.75 11.80 12.58
CA LYS A 263 -26.08 13.11 12.54
C LYS A 263 -26.18 13.75 11.16
N VAL A 264 -25.93 13.02 10.08
CA VAL A 264 -26.03 13.56 8.71
C VAL A 264 -27.49 13.81 8.31
N MET A 265 -28.40 12.93 8.73
CA MET A 265 -29.82 13.07 8.39
C MET A 265 -30.52 14.22 9.12
N SER A 266 -29.98 14.68 10.25
CA SER A 266 -30.52 15.82 11.00
C SER A 266 -30.04 17.19 10.49
N ILE A 267 -29.06 17.24 9.57
CA ILE A 267 -28.59 18.49 8.95
C ILE A 267 -29.75 19.15 8.20
N LYS A 268 -29.93 20.46 8.37
CA LYS A 268 -30.96 21.24 7.67
C LYS A 268 -30.47 21.69 6.30
#